data_AF-A0A7S3MQ15-F1
#
_entry.id   AF-A0A7S3MQ15-F1
#
_cell.length_a   1.000
_cell.length_b   1.000
_cell.length_c   1.000
_cell.angle_alpha   90.00
_cell.angle_beta   90.00
_cell.angle_gamma   90.00
#
_symmetry.space_group_name_H-M   'P 1'
#
loop_
_entity.id
_entity.type
_entity.pdbx_description
1 polymer ?
#
loop_
_entity_poly.entity_id
_entity_poly.type
_entity_poly.pdbx_seq_one_letter_code
_entity_poly.pdbx_strand_id
1 'polypeptide(L)'
;MGCGKSKETIIQGLESEISRLKSQNSKLQRDLENLKSSAQTSNGTAVSRGTHLETLREANKDLATQIEDAKRESSRIKSSQPTDEQAQELSSLSEKFSELQQSLNQKSEAVNALTQELDTKYQEETQLQQEIQETQHKLQENQRSLEQLNQKLEDYKNSTEEINQLEEHNSKIQEKINHLNSQIPDLKEKIQQAKANSNVEESFSEEIDKAENQKVTLKDQIDLAEEQINGLDNLKTVIDGLKEHIQELSEKVDKKNEKTQNLQDEINQLTEKKTQKETNESLNSQKRNEYQQLKEQVKSLKDQIHKIHELEEANEKLTKEKQKTQEKLSEVQEKFDKKTQKLSSKEEKAQNDLNETQQELNQLETQKQEALELKQQLESKLNQLKQ
;
A
#
# COMPACT_ATOMS: atom_id res chain seq x y z
N MET A 1 -67.61 19.63 6.66
CA MET A 1 -68.71 19.89 5.69
C MET A 1 -70.03 20.38 6.31
N GLY A 2 -70.24 20.33 7.63
CA GLY A 2 -71.50 20.81 8.25
C GLY A 2 -71.67 22.33 8.39
N CYS A 3 -70.57 23.09 8.35
CA CYS A 3 -70.61 24.54 8.66
C CYS A 3 -71.09 25.40 7.47
N GLY A 4 -70.78 25.03 6.22
CA GLY A 4 -71.18 25.81 5.02
C GLY A 4 -72.70 25.81 4.78
N LYS A 5 -73.35 24.64 4.87
CA LYS A 5 -74.80 24.52 4.65
C LYS A 5 -75.63 25.33 5.66
N SER A 6 -75.18 25.39 6.91
CA SER A 6 -75.86 26.18 7.93
C SER A 6 -75.78 27.69 7.69
N LYS A 7 -74.69 28.19 7.08
CA LYS A 7 -74.47 29.62 6.84
C LYS A 7 -75.26 30.12 5.64
N GLU A 8 -75.22 29.34 4.56
CA GLU A 8 -75.97 29.64 3.34
C GLU A 8 -77.48 29.69 3.64
N THR A 9 -77.95 28.81 4.54
CA THR A 9 -79.33 28.84 5.05
C THR A 9 -79.67 30.15 5.80
N ILE A 10 -78.74 30.67 6.62
CA ILE A 10 -78.96 31.94 7.37
C ILE A 10 -79.00 33.14 6.41
N ILE A 11 -78.04 33.21 5.47
CA ILE A 11 -77.98 34.28 4.46
C ILE A 11 -79.26 34.27 3.62
N GLN A 12 -79.68 33.11 3.11
CA GLN A 12 -80.94 32.97 2.35
C GLN A 12 -82.17 33.36 3.18
N GLY A 13 -82.18 33.03 4.48
CA GLY A 13 -83.24 33.44 5.40
C GLY A 13 -83.34 34.95 5.55
N LEU A 14 -82.20 35.64 5.74
CA LEU A 14 -82.15 37.10 5.82
C LEU A 14 -82.57 37.76 4.49
N GLU A 15 -82.09 37.25 3.36
CA GLU A 15 -82.46 37.76 2.02
C GLU A 15 -83.96 37.61 1.74
N SER A 16 -84.56 36.50 2.18
CA SER A 16 -85.99 36.26 2.08
C SER A 16 -86.80 37.25 2.92
N GLU A 17 -86.39 37.51 4.16
CA GLU A 17 -87.09 38.45 5.04
C GLU A 17 -86.94 39.91 4.57
N ILE A 18 -85.77 40.29 4.07
CA ILE A 18 -85.54 41.59 3.42
C ILE A 18 -86.49 41.76 2.22
N SER A 19 -86.63 40.72 1.39
CA SER A 19 -87.53 40.73 0.23
C SER A 19 -88.99 40.88 0.66
N ARG A 20 -89.40 40.18 1.74
CA ARG A 20 -90.74 40.29 2.33
C ARG A 20 -91.03 41.71 2.81
N LEU A 21 -90.12 42.30 3.58
CA LEU A 21 -90.28 43.67 4.10
C LEU A 21 -90.28 44.73 2.99
N LYS A 22 -89.46 44.56 1.94
CA LYS A 22 -89.51 45.44 0.75
C LYS A 22 -90.89 45.41 0.10
N SER A 23 -91.46 44.23 -0.08
CA SER A 23 -92.82 44.07 -0.63
C SER A 23 -93.89 44.74 0.25
N GLN A 24 -93.80 44.56 1.57
CA GLN A 24 -94.70 45.22 2.52
C GLN A 24 -94.59 46.75 2.46
N ASN A 25 -93.38 47.30 2.36
CA ASN A 25 -93.18 48.74 2.20
C ASN A 25 -93.77 49.27 0.90
N SER A 26 -93.59 48.56 -0.22
CA SER A 26 -94.23 48.95 -1.49
C SER A 26 -95.76 48.90 -1.42
N LYS A 27 -96.34 48.03 -0.58
CA LYS A 27 -97.78 48.04 -0.31
C LYS A 27 -98.18 49.25 0.54
N LEU A 28 -97.52 49.46 1.68
CA LEU A 28 -97.79 50.60 2.57
C LEU A 28 -97.63 51.94 1.87
N GLN A 29 -96.65 52.09 0.96
CA GLN A 29 -96.49 53.30 0.15
C GLN A 29 -97.69 53.56 -0.76
N ARG A 30 -98.24 52.51 -1.39
CA ARG A 30 -99.45 52.64 -2.21
C ARG A 30 -100.66 52.99 -1.35
N ASP A 31 -100.81 52.33 -0.20
CA ASP A 31 -101.91 52.59 0.72
C ASP A 31 -101.86 54.04 1.24
N LEU A 32 -100.66 54.53 1.58
CA LEU A 32 -100.44 55.92 1.99
C LEU A 32 -100.82 56.93 0.90
N GLU A 33 -100.46 56.65 -0.36
CA GLU A 33 -100.79 57.55 -1.48
C GLU A 33 -102.30 57.57 -1.78
N ASN A 34 -102.95 56.41 -1.66
CA ASN A 34 -104.40 56.29 -1.80
C ASN A 34 -105.11 57.08 -0.68
N LEU A 35 -104.69 56.93 0.57
CA LEU A 35 -105.26 57.66 1.72
C LEU A 35 -105.11 59.18 1.56
N LYS A 36 -103.94 59.65 1.13
CA LYS A 36 -103.71 61.08 0.83
C LYS A 36 -104.64 61.60 -0.26
N SER A 37 -104.81 60.83 -1.34
CA SER A 37 -105.72 61.19 -2.44
C SER A 37 -107.19 61.24 -1.99
N SER A 38 -107.61 60.29 -1.15
CA SER A 38 -108.95 60.29 -0.54
C SER A 38 -109.15 61.48 0.40
N ALA A 39 -108.17 61.80 1.25
CA ALA A 39 -108.22 62.97 2.12
C ALA A 39 -108.33 64.29 1.32
N GLN A 40 -107.57 64.42 0.23
CA GLN A 40 -107.64 65.59 -0.64
C GLN A 40 -109.01 65.73 -1.32
N THR A 41 -109.59 64.63 -1.78
CA THR A 41 -110.93 64.61 -2.39
C THR A 41 -112.02 64.97 -1.37
N SER A 42 -111.93 64.42 -0.16
CA SER A 42 -112.85 64.72 0.93
C SER A 42 -112.79 66.20 1.32
N ASN A 43 -111.59 66.75 1.49
CA ASN A 43 -111.39 68.17 1.78
C ASN A 43 -111.96 69.08 0.67
N GLY A 44 -111.69 68.77 -0.61
CA GLY A 44 -112.29 69.53 -1.72
C GLY A 44 -113.81 69.53 -1.70
N THR A 45 -114.43 68.41 -1.33
CA THR A 45 -115.89 68.29 -1.18
C THR A 45 -116.39 69.11 0.02
N ALA A 46 -115.70 69.05 1.16
CA ALA A 46 -116.04 69.82 2.35
C ALA A 46 -115.96 71.33 2.10
N VAL A 47 -114.92 71.81 1.41
CA VAL A 47 -114.77 73.22 1.03
C VAL A 47 -115.94 73.68 0.15
N SER A 48 -116.30 72.91 -0.88
CA SER A 48 -117.44 73.22 -1.77
C SER A 48 -118.78 73.27 -1.03
N ARG A 49 -118.98 72.37 -0.06
CA ARG A 49 -120.18 72.38 0.79
C ARG A 49 -120.19 73.55 1.77
N GLY A 50 -119.03 73.90 2.33
CA GLY A 50 -118.87 75.06 3.21
C GLY A 50 -119.22 76.37 2.50
N THR A 51 -118.77 76.57 1.25
CA THR A 51 -119.13 77.76 0.47
C THR A 51 -120.63 77.80 0.12
N HIS A 52 -121.23 76.65 -0.18
CA HIS A 52 -122.67 76.57 -0.43
C HIS A 52 -123.50 76.87 0.84
N LEU A 53 -123.08 76.34 1.99
CA LEU A 53 -123.71 76.63 3.29
C LEU A 53 -123.67 78.13 3.61
N GLU A 54 -122.53 78.78 3.37
CA GLU A 54 -122.39 80.22 3.61
C GLU A 54 -123.31 81.05 2.69
N THR A 55 -123.42 80.66 1.42
CA THR A 55 -124.36 81.27 0.46
C THR A 55 -125.81 81.13 0.93
N LEU A 56 -126.19 79.95 1.45
CA LEU A 56 -127.54 79.72 1.97
C LEU A 56 -127.81 80.50 3.27
N ARG A 57 -126.81 80.64 4.14
CA ARG A 57 -126.93 81.46 5.36
C ARG A 57 -127.19 82.92 5.05
N GLU A 58 -126.47 83.50 4.09
CA GLU A 58 -126.70 84.89 3.69
C GLU A 58 -128.09 85.05 3.03
N ALA A 59 -128.49 84.11 2.16
CA ALA A 59 -129.83 84.13 1.57
C ALA A 59 -130.95 84.03 2.63
N ASN A 60 -130.76 83.24 3.69
CA ASN A 60 -131.71 83.14 4.81
C ASN A 60 -131.80 84.44 5.61
N LYS A 61 -130.67 85.09 5.84
CA LYS A 61 -130.61 86.40 6.51
C LYS A 61 -131.32 87.48 5.69
N ASP A 62 -131.17 87.47 4.37
CA ASP A 62 -131.90 88.37 3.46
C ASP A 62 -133.40 88.10 3.49
N LEU A 63 -133.83 86.83 3.40
CA LEU A 63 -135.24 86.44 3.49
C LEU A 63 -135.86 86.84 4.83
N ALA A 64 -135.16 86.60 5.94
CA ALA A 64 -135.63 87.01 7.26
C ALA A 64 -135.82 88.53 7.35
N THR A 65 -134.93 89.30 6.74
CA THR A 65 -135.05 90.76 6.65
C THR A 65 -136.26 91.17 5.82
N GLN A 66 -136.45 90.58 4.63
CA GLN A 66 -137.62 90.84 3.76
C GLN A 66 -138.95 90.52 4.44
N ILE A 67 -139.00 89.43 5.22
CA ILE A 67 -140.18 89.03 6.00
C ILE A 67 -140.51 90.09 7.06
N GLU A 68 -139.51 90.58 7.79
CA GLU A 68 -139.73 91.64 8.80
C GLU A 68 -140.13 92.97 8.17
N ASP A 69 -139.57 93.34 7.01
CA ASP A 69 -139.99 94.54 6.27
C ASP A 69 -141.42 94.43 5.75
N ALA A 70 -141.80 93.28 5.17
CA ALA A 70 -143.18 93.01 4.74
C ALA A 70 -144.16 93.06 5.93
N LYS A 71 -143.76 92.56 7.09
CA LYS A 71 -144.56 92.59 8.32
C LYS A 71 -144.74 94.01 8.86
N ARG A 72 -143.70 94.85 8.80
CA ARG A 72 -143.78 96.28 9.14
C ARG A 72 -144.72 97.03 8.19
N GLU A 73 -144.61 96.79 6.89
CA GLU A 73 -145.47 97.45 5.90
C GLU A 73 -146.94 97.02 6.06
N SER A 74 -147.20 95.73 6.30
CA SER A 74 -148.54 95.24 6.63
C SER A 74 -149.13 95.94 7.86
N SER A 75 -148.30 96.17 8.89
CA SER A 75 -148.71 96.89 10.09
C SER A 75 -148.99 98.37 9.83
N ARG A 76 -148.23 99.01 8.93
CA ARG A 76 -148.42 100.40 8.50
C ARG A 76 -149.75 100.57 7.76
N ILE A 77 -150.03 99.73 6.77
CA ILE A 77 -151.27 99.78 5.97
C ILE A 77 -152.50 99.56 6.87
N LYS A 78 -152.44 98.62 7.83
CA LYS A 78 -153.53 98.39 8.81
C LYS A 78 -153.84 99.58 9.71
N SER A 79 -152.90 100.51 9.91
CA SER A 79 -153.06 101.68 10.78
C SER A 79 -153.67 102.90 10.09
N SER A 80 -153.73 102.92 8.76
CA SER A 80 -154.48 103.89 7.95
C SER A 80 -155.93 103.42 7.72
N GLN A 81 -156.91 104.33 7.61
CA GLN A 81 -158.32 103.97 7.38
C GLN A 81 -158.47 103.09 6.12
N PRO A 82 -159.03 101.86 6.24
CA PRO A 82 -159.02 100.89 5.15
C PRO A 82 -159.88 101.34 3.98
N THR A 83 -159.24 101.54 2.81
CA THR A 83 -159.90 101.58 1.50
C THR A 83 -159.86 100.21 0.82
N ASP A 84 -160.69 99.99 -0.21
CA ASP A 84 -160.70 98.72 -0.97
C ASP A 84 -159.33 98.42 -1.63
N GLU A 85 -158.59 99.45 -2.06
CA GLU A 85 -157.21 99.32 -2.58
C GLU A 85 -156.26 98.78 -1.51
N GLN A 86 -156.36 99.26 -0.26
CA GLN A 86 -155.52 98.79 0.85
C GLN A 86 -155.84 97.34 1.25
N ALA A 87 -157.10 96.90 1.12
CA ALA A 87 -157.47 95.51 1.34
C ALA A 87 -156.84 94.57 0.29
N GLN A 88 -156.77 95.00 -0.97
CA GLN A 88 -156.14 94.24 -2.05
C GLN A 88 -154.60 94.18 -1.88
N GLU A 89 -153.97 95.29 -1.50
CA GLU A 89 -152.53 95.32 -1.18
C GLU A 89 -152.18 94.41 0.02
N LEU A 90 -153.00 94.41 1.07
CA LEU A 90 -152.83 93.51 2.22
C LEU A 90 -152.94 92.03 1.83
N SER A 91 -153.86 91.69 0.92
CA SER A 91 -154.00 90.32 0.41
C SER A 91 -152.75 89.88 -0.34
N SER A 92 -152.25 90.72 -1.27
CA SER A 92 -151.02 90.41 -2.03
C SER A 92 -149.79 90.32 -1.11
N LEU A 93 -149.71 91.18 -0.10
CA LEU A 93 -148.60 91.16 0.86
C LEU A 93 -148.66 89.92 1.77
N SER A 94 -149.86 89.46 2.15
CA SER A 94 -150.04 88.22 2.90
C SER A 94 -149.62 86.99 2.10
N GLU A 95 -149.93 86.95 0.80
CA GLU A 95 -149.50 85.87 -0.10
C GLU A 95 -147.98 85.84 -0.22
N LYS A 96 -147.35 86.98 -0.51
CA LYS A 96 -145.87 87.11 -0.53
C LYS A 96 -145.23 86.72 0.80
N PHE A 97 -145.82 87.10 1.93
CA PHE A 97 -145.32 86.71 3.25
C PHE A 97 -145.33 85.20 3.44
N SER A 98 -146.42 84.53 3.02
CA SER A 98 -146.53 83.07 3.09
C SER A 98 -145.48 82.38 2.21
N GLU A 99 -145.27 82.87 0.99
CA GLU A 99 -144.25 82.35 0.07
C GLU A 99 -142.82 82.53 0.63
N LEU A 100 -142.51 83.72 1.16
CA LEU A 100 -141.21 83.99 1.78
C LEU A 100 -140.98 83.11 3.02
N GLN A 101 -142.01 82.93 3.84
CA GLN A 101 -141.92 82.07 5.03
C GLN A 101 -141.70 80.60 4.66
N GLN A 102 -142.38 80.11 3.62
CA GLN A 102 -142.16 78.76 3.10
C GLN A 102 -140.73 78.59 2.56
N SER A 103 -140.25 79.56 1.78
CA SER A 103 -138.88 79.57 1.24
C SER A 103 -137.81 79.59 2.35
N LEU A 104 -138.03 80.41 3.40
CA LEU A 104 -137.15 80.46 4.57
C LEU A 104 -137.09 79.12 5.31
N ASN A 105 -138.24 78.46 5.50
CA ASN A 105 -138.28 77.15 6.16
C ASN A 105 -137.51 76.10 5.34
N GLN A 106 -137.75 76.02 4.03
CA GLN A 106 -137.05 75.08 3.14
C GLN A 106 -135.53 75.29 3.14
N LYS A 107 -135.08 76.54 3.05
CA LYS A 107 -133.64 76.83 3.10
C LYS A 107 -133.04 76.62 4.49
N SER A 108 -133.80 76.82 5.57
CA SER A 108 -133.34 76.53 6.94
C SER A 108 -133.13 75.02 7.14
N GLU A 109 -134.03 74.20 6.61
CA GLU A 109 -133.85 72.74 6.57
C GLU A 109 -132.60 72.35 5.77
N ALA A 110 -132.38 72.97 4.60
CA ALA A 110 -131.18 72.73 3.80
C ALA A 110 -129.88 73.12 4.53
N VAL A 111 -129.87 74.25 5.25
CA VAL A 111 -128.74 74.68 6.10
C VAL A 111 -128.44 73.65 7.18
N ASN A 112 -129.47 73.13 7.84
CA ASN A 112 -129.29 72.10 8.88
C ASN A 112 -128.73 70.80 8.31
N ALA A 113 -129.24 70.34 7.16
CA ALA A 113 -128.76 69.14 6.49
C ALA A 113 -127.29 69.28 6.06
N LEU A 114 -126.91 70.41 5.45
CA LEU A 114 -125.52 70.67 5.05
C LEU A 114 -124.58 70.80 6.25
N THR A 115 -125.06 71.35 7.37
CA THR A 115 -124.26 71.43 8.61
C THR A 115 -123.94 70.03 9.15
N GLN A 116 -124.93 69.15 9.24
CA GLN A 116 -124.71 67.75 9.67
C GLN A 116 -123.77 67.00 8.72
N GLU A 117 -123.89 67.26 7.42
CA GLU A 117 -123.05 66.63 6.42
C GLU A 117 -121.58 67.09 6.52
N LEU A 118 -121.34 68.38 6.81
CA LEU A 118 -120.01 68.91 7.10
C LEU A 118 -119.42 68.31 8.37
N ASP A 119 -120.20 68.21 9.45
CA ASP A 119 -119.74 67.57 10.70
C ASP A 119 -119.27 66.14 10.46
N THR A 120 -120.04 65.37 9.66
CA THR A 120 -119.67 64.01 9.25
C THR A 120 -118.36 64.01 8.46
N LYS A 121 -118.19 64.93 7.52
CA LYS A 121 -116.97 65.05 6.71
C LYS A 121 -115.73 65.42 7.55
N TYR A 122 -115.88 66.28 8.54
CA TYR A 122 -114.80 66.61 9.48
C TYR A 122 -114.36 65.40 10.32
N GLN A 123 -115.32 64.55 10.73
CA GLN A 123 -115.00 63.30 11.42
C GLN A 123 -114.25 62.31 10.52
N GLU A 124 -114.70 62.13 9.28
CA GLU A 124 -114.02 61.31 8.27
C GLU A 124 -112.59 61.81 7.99
N GLU A 125 -112.40 63.13 7.87
CA GLU A 125 -111.08 63.73 7.67
C GLU A 125 -110.14 63.45 8.85
N THR A 126 -110.64 63.55 10.08
CA THR A 126 -109.87 63.26 11.29
C THR A 126 -109.42 61.79 11.31
N GLN A 127 -110.30 60.86 10.92
CA GLN A 127 -109.96 59.43 10.82
C GLN A 127 -108.91 59.17 9.75
N LEU A 128 -109.07 59.76 8.55
CA LEU A 128 -108.09 59.63 7.48
C LEU A 128 -106.71 60.18 7.88
N GLN A 129 -106.66 61.29 8.62
CA GLN A 129 -105.41 61.84 9.13
C GLN A 129 -104.72 60.88 10.12
N GLN A 130 -105.48 60.22 11.00
CA GLN A 130 -104.96 59.21 11.92
C GLN A 130 -104.40 58.00 11.16
N GLU A 131 -105.14 57.46 10.18
CA GLU A 131 -104.68 56.33 9.36
C GLU A 131 -103.42 56.65 8.56
N ILE A 132 -103.30 57.88 8.04
CA ILE A 132 -102.09 58.37 7.37
C ILE A 132 -100.90 58.34 8.34
N GLN A 133 -101.06 58.86 9.57
CA GLN A 133 -100.00 58.87 10.57
C GLN A 133 -99.56 57.46 10.97
N GLU A 134 -100.51 56.56 11.21
CA GLU A 134 -100.20 55.16 11.55
C GLU A 134 -99.46 54.44 10.41
N THR A 135 -99.89 54.66 9.16
CA THR A 135 -99.26 54.06 7.98
C THR A 135 -97.84 54.59 7.79
N GLN A 136 -97.61 55.89 8.02
CA GLN A 136 -96.28 56.50 8.01
C GLN A 136 -95.37 55.90 9.09
N HIS A 137 -95.88 55.71 10.32
CA HIS A 137 -95.11 55.11 11.40
C HIS A 137 -94.68 53.68 11.05
N LYS A 138 -95.61 52.83 10.58
CA LYS A 138 -95.32 51.46 10.15
C LYS A 138 -94.28 51.42 9.03
N LEU A 139 -94.35 52.36 8.08
CA LEU A 139 -93.35 52.47 7.01
C LEU A 139 -91.95 52.80 7.56
N GLN A 140 -91.84 53.72 8.52
CA GLN A 140 -90.57 54.06 9.16
C GLN A 140 -89.99 52.90 9.97
N GLU A 141 -90.82 52.16 10.70
CA GLU A 141 -90.39 50.97 11.45
C GLU A 141 -89.85 49.87 10.53
N ASN A 142 -90.54 49.61 9.42
CA ASN A 142 -90.07 48.66 8.43
C ASN A 142 -88.78 49.13 7.73
N GLN A 143 -88.61 50.43 7.49
CA GLN A 143 -87.37 50.99 6.94
C GLN A 143 -86.18 50.75 7.89
N ARG A 144 -86.35 51.03 9.19
CA ARG A 144 -85.33 50.72 10.21
C ARG A 144 -85.01 49.24 10.28
N SER A 145 -86.04 48.39 10.21
CA SER A 145 -85.88 46.93 10.23
C SER A 145 -85.11 46.43 9.00
N LEU A 146 -85.38 46.99 7.81
CA LEU A 146 -84.63 46.70 6.59
C LEU A 146 -83.15 47.09 6.72
N GLU A 147 -82.86 48.26 7.28
CA GLU A 147 -81.49 48.73 7.47
C GLU A 147 -80.71 47.80 8.42
N GLN A 148 -81.31 47.41 9.54
CA GLN A 148 -80.73 46.45 10.47
C GLN A 148 -80.51 45.06 9.86
N LEU A 149 -81.47 44.57 9.08
CA LEU A 149 -81.34 43.27 8.40
C LEU A 149 -80.27 43.29 7.31
N ASN A 150 -80.17 44.38 6.55
CA ASN A 150 -79.12 44.55 5.55
C ASN A 150 -77.73 44.60 6.20
N GLN A 151 -77.57 45.31 7.33
CA GLN A 151 -76.31 45.33 8.06
C GLN A 151 -75.92 43.93 8.53
N LYS A 152 -76.87 43.20 9.16
CA LYS A 152 -76.62 41.80 9.57
C LYS A 152 -76.25 40.91 8.40
N LEU A 153 -76.93 41.05 7.26
CA LEU A 153 -76.63 40.29 6.05
C LEU A 153 -75.20 40.54 5.59
N GLU A 154 -74.75 41.79 5.60
CA GLU A 154 -73.38 42.17 5.23
C GLU A 154 -72.35 41.62 6.21
N ASP A 155 -72.61 41.70 7.51
CA ASP A 155 -71.74 41.15 8.56
C ASP A 155 -71.58 39.61 8.39
N TYR A 156 -72.67 38.91 8.06
CA TYR A 156 -72.63 37.47 7.77
C TYR A 156 -71.86 37.13 6.48
N LYS A 157 -71.97 37.97 5.44
CA LYS A 157 -71.20 37.81 4.19
C LYS A 157 -69.71 37.96 4.45
N ASN A 158 -69.30 39.00 5.17
CA ASN A 158 -67.92 39.23 5.55
C ASN A 158 -67.36 38.10 6.42
N SER A 159 -68.12 37.65 7.42
CA SER A 159 -67.73 36.50 8.26
C SER A 159 -67.59 35.20 7.45
N THR A 160 -68.40 35.02 6.40
CA THR A 160 -68.29 33.85 5.52
C THR A 160 -66.99 33.89 4.71
N GLU A 161 -66.61 35.06 4.20
CA GLU A 161 -65.37 35.25 3.45
C GLU A 161 -64.13 35.00 4.32
N GLU A 162 -64.10 35.53 5.55
CA GLU A 162 -63.00 35.28 6.50
C GLU A 162 -62.83 33.78 6.79
N ILE A 163 -63.93 33.06 6.97
CA ILE A 163 -63.87 31.61 7.19
C ILE A 163 -63.35 30.87 5.95
N ASN A 164 -63.75 31.27 4.74
CA ASN A 164 -63.23 30.66 3.51
C ASN A 164 -61.69 30.81 3.41
N GLN A 165 -61.17 31.99 3.78
CA GLN A 165 -59.72 32.22 3.84
C GLN A 165 -59.02 31.34 4.88
N LEU A 166 -59.64 31.14 6.04
CA LEU A 166 -59.13 30.22 7.07
C LEU A 166 -59.16 28.75 6.60
N GLU A 167 -60.19 28.32 5.88
CA GLU A 167 -60.27 26.98 5.29
C GLU A 167 -59.18 26.75 4.23
N GLU A 168 -58.88 27.77 3.40
CA GLU A 168 -57.77 27.72 2.45
C GLU A 168 -56.40 27.63 3.16
N HIS A 169 -56.19 28.44 4.20
CA HIS A 169 -54.96 28.40 4.99
C HIS A 169 -54.76 27.04 5.69
N ASN A 170 -55.83 26.47 6.25
CA ASN A 170 -55.79 25.13 6.83
C ASN A 170 -55.44 24.06 5.79
N SER A 171 -55.96 24.18 4.57
CA SER A 171 -55.60 23.27 3.47
C SER A 171 -54.10 23.34 3.15
N LYS A 172 -53.52 24.54 3.07
CA LYS A 172 -52.07 24.75 2.87
C LYS A 172 -51.24 24.18 4.02
N ILE A 173 -51.68 24.34 5.27
CA ILE A 173 -51.02 23.72 6.43
C ILE A 173 -51.04 22.19 6.29
N GLN A 174 -52.18 21.62 5.92
CA GLN A 174 -52.32 20.17 5.79
C GLN A 174 -51.40 19.61 4.68
N GLU A 175 -51.26 20.31 3.56
CA GLU A 175 -50.29 19.97 2.51
C GLU A 175 -48.86 19.97 3.04
N LYS A 176 -48.48 20.99 3.83
CA LYS A 176 -47.14 21.07 4.44
C LYS A 176 -46.90 19.95 5.44
N ILE A 177 -47.89 19.59 6.25
CA ILE A 177 -47.82 18.43 7.15
C ILE A 177 -47.61 17.15 6.36
N ASN A 178 -48.37 16.94 5.29
CA ASN A 178 -48.23 15.75 4.43
C ASN A 178 -46.84 15.68 3.79
N HIS A 179 -46.31 16.81 3.31
CA HIS A 179 -44.96 16.89 2.77
C HIS A 179 -43.90 16.53 3.82
N LEU A 180 -43.95 17.12 5.01
CA LEU A 180 -43.03 16.78 6.11
C LEU A 180 -43.14 15.30 6.51
N ASN A 181 -44.35 14.77 6.60
CA ASN A 181 -44.58 13.35 6.89
C ASN A 181 -43.99 12.44 5.82
N SER A 182 -43.99 12.84 4.55
CA SER A 182 -43.34 12.09 3.48
C SER A 182 -41.81 12.10 3.54
N GLN A 183 -41.20 13.11 4.18
CA GLN A 183 -39.74 13.20 4.37
C GLN A 183 -39.23 12.37 5.55
N ILE A 184 -40.08 12.07 6.53
CA ILE A 184 -39.71 11.30 7.74
C ILE A 184 -39.15 9.90 7.39
N PRO A 185 -39.79 9.10 6.51
CA PRO A 185 -39.25 7.81 6.08
C PRO A 185 -37.83 7.91 5.49
N ASP A 186 -37.61 8.84 4.57
CA ASP A 186 -36.30 9.04 3.92
C ASP A 186 -35.21 9.40 4.94
N LEU A 187 -35.53 10.29 5.88
CA LEU A 187 -34.61 10.65 6.97
C LEU A 187 -34.34 9.46 7.90
N LYS A 188 -35.36 8.65 8.19
CA LYS A 188 -35.23 7.43 8.99
C LYS A 188 -34.34 6.41 8.30
N GLU A 189 -34.47 6.25 6.99
CA GLU A 189 -33.59 5.39 6.18
C GLU A 189 -32.15 5.90 6.20
N LYS A 190 -31.92 7.20 5.98
CA LYS A 190 -30.59 7.81 6.08
C LYS A 190 -29.93 7.59 7.45
N ILE A 191 -30.71 7.69 8.53
CA ILE A 191 -30.23 7.40 9.89
C ILE A 191 -29.85 5.92 10.03
N GLN A 192 -30.65 4.99 9.49
CA GLN A 192 -30.31 3.57 9.51
C GLN A 192 -29.04 3.26 8.71
N GLN A 193 -28.88 3.85 7.52
CA GLN A 193 -27.67 3.70 6.71
C GLN A 193 -26.44 4.26 7.45
N ALA A 194 -26.55 5.43 8.08
CA ALA A 194 -25.47 5.99 8.88
C ALA A 194 -25.09 5.09 10.08
N LYS A 195 -26.07 4.45 10.73
CA LYS A 195 -25.82 3.48 11.80
C LYS A 195 -25.18 2.19 11.28
N ALA A 196 -25.61 1.68 10.14
CA ALA A 196 -24.97 0.53 9.50
C ALA A 196 -23.52 0.86 9.12
N ASN A 197 -23.28 2.06 8.59
CA ASN A 197 -21.94 2.58 8.34
C ASN A 197 -21.13 2.85 9.62
N SER A 198 -21.73 2.97 10.80
CA SER A 198 -20.99 3.06 12.06
C SER A 198 -20.61 1.69 12.65
N ASN A 199 -21.21 0.59 12.16
CA ASN A 199 -20.79 -0.77 12.52
C ASN A 199 -19.44 -1.19 11.87
N VAL A 200 -18.62 -0.24 11.41
CA VAL A 200 -17.21 -0.50 11.02
C VAL A 200 -16.42 -1.11 12.17
N GLU A 201 -16.88 -0.97 13.43
CA GLU A 201 -16.27 -1.64 14.58
C GLU A 201 -16.14 -3.15 14.39
N GLU A 202 -17.12 -3.83 13.79
CA GLU A 202 -17.07 -5.28 13.59
C GLU A 202 -16.05 -5.65 12.50
N SER A 203 -16.01 -4.87 11.40
CA SER A 203 -15.00 -5.00 10.33
C SER A 203 -13.58 -4.71 10.83
N PHE A 204 -13.39 -3.68 11.66
CA PHE A 204 -12.09 -3.37 12.24
C PHE A 204 -11.69 -4.39 13.30
N SER A 205 -12.63 -4.95 14.06
CA SER A 205 -12.35 -6.03 15.00
C SER A 205 -11.82 -7.27 14.28
N GLU A 206 -12.45 -7.68 13.17
CA GLU A 206 -11.96 -8.80 12.37
C GLU A 206 -10.57 -8.56 11.75
N GLU A 207 -10.29 -7.32 11.30
CA GLU A 207 -8.97 -6.95 10.80
C GLU A 207 -7.91 -6.93 11.91
N ILE A 208 -8.27 -6.45 13.10
CA ILE A 208 -7.40 -6.49 14.30
C ILE A 208 -7.10 -7.93 14.67
N ASP A 209 -8.11 -8.81 14.72
CA ASP A 209 -7.91 -10.23 15.05
C ASP A 209 -6.99 -10.93 14.03
N LYS A 210 -7.14 -10.62 12.73
CA LYS A 210 -6.22 -11.12 11.69
C LYS A 210 -4.80 -10.60 11.89
N ALA A 211 -4.63 -9.31 12.18
CA ALA A 211 -3.33 -8.71 12.43
C ALA A 211 -2.66 -9.29 13.69
N GLU A 212 -3.42 -9.53 14.75
CA GLU A 212 -2.92 -10.12 16.00
C GLU A 212 -2.46 -11.57 15.77
N ASN A 213 -3.21 -12.36 15.00
CA ASN A 213 -2.80 -13.71 14.60
C ASN A 213 -1.55 -13.73 13.71
N GLN A 214 -1.43 -12.78 12.78
CA GLN A 214 -0.23 -12.63 11.96
C GLN A 214 0.98 -12.26 12.82
N LYS A 215 0.81 -11.38 13.81
CA LYS A 215 1.87 -11.01 14.77
C LYS A 215 2.34 -12.20 15.59
N VAL A 216 1.43 -13.06 16.07
CA VAL A 216 1.79 -14.31 16.75
C VAL A 216 2.61 -15.21 15.83
N THR A 217 2.15 -15.42 14.60
CA THR A 217 2.86 -16.25 13.61
C THR A 217 4.27 -15.73 13.30
N LEU A 218 4.40 -14.41 13.11
CA LEU A 218 5.71 -13.77 12.89
C LEU A 218 6.62 -13.90 14.11
N LYS A 219 6.06 -13.85 15.32
CA LYS A 219 6.83 -14.05 16.54
C LYS A 219 7.36 -15.49 16.64
N ASP A 220 6.54 -16.49 16.35
CA ASP A 220 6.98 -17.89 16.30
C ASP A 220 8.09 -18.09 15.26
N GLN A 221 8.00 -17.43 14.11
CA GLN A 221 9.05 -17.45 13.08
C GLN A 221 10.36 -16.80 13.55
N ILE A 222 10.28 -15.70 14.32
CA ILE A 222 11.45 -15.05 14.93
C ILE A 222 12.09 -15.99 15.95
N ASP A 223 11.30 -16.56 16.86
CA ASP A 223 11.81 -17.46 17.90
C ASP A 223 12.50 -18.69 17.25
N LEU A 224 11.95 -19.24 16.17
CA LEU A 224 12.59 -20.31 15.39
C LEU A 224 13.90 -19.86 14.73
N ALA A 225 13.95 -18.65 14.19
CA ALA A 225 15.17 -18.08 13.60
C ALA A 225 16.26 -17.85 14.66
N GLU A 226 15.89 -17.42 15.87
CA GLU A 226 16.80 -17.29 17.01
C GLU A 226 17.38 -18.65 17.42
N GLU A 227 16.57 -19.71 17.46
CA GLU A 227 17.07 -21.07 17.70
C GLU A 227 18.06 -21.52 16.62
N GLN A 228 17.78 -21.23 15.34
CA GLN A 228 18.69 -21.54 14.24
C GLN A 228 20.01 -20.79 14.35
N ILE A 229 19.98 -19.49 14.72
CA ILE A 229 21.18 -18.68 14.96
C ILE A 229 22.01 -19.27 16.10
N ASN A 230 21.39 -19.66 17.21
CA ASN A 230 22.07 -20.32 18.31
C ASN A 230 22.72 -21.66 17.86
N GLY A 231 22.06 -22.39 16.96
CA GLY A 231 22.62 -23.58 16.32
C GLY A 231 23.87 -23.29 15.49
N LEU A 232 23.91 -22.16 14.77
CA LEU A 232 25.09 -21.72 14.02
C LEU A 232 26.27 -21.36 14.93
N ASP A 233 26.02 -20.75 16.09
CA ASP A 233 27.09 -20.44 17.06
C ASP A 233 27.71 -21.72 17.66
N ASN A 234 26.89 -22.76 17.89
CA ASN A 234 27.41 -24.08 18.28
C ASN A 234 28.29 -24.68 17.18
N LEU A 235 27.86 -24.59 15.90
CA LEU A 235 28.67 -25.06 14.77
C LEU A 235 29.98 -24.29 14.65
N LYS A 236 29.97 -22.97 14.87
CA LYS A 236 31.18 -22.14 14.90
C LYS A 236 32.16 -22.61 15.97
N THR A 237 31.66 -22.91 17.17
CA THR A 237 32.48 -23.47 18.26
C THR A 237 33.10 -24.81 17.88
N VAL A 238 32.34 -25.69 17.21
CA VAL A 238 32.86 -26.96 16.68
C VAL A 238 33.94 -26.73 15.62
N ILE A 239 33.72 -25.79 14.70
CA ILE A 239 34.71 -25.43 13.66
C ILE A 239 36.00 -24.92 14.29
N ASP A 240 35.92 -24.06 15.30
CA ASP A 240 37.11 -23.54 15.98
C ASP A 240 37.87 -24.66 16.70
N GLY A 241 37.18 -25.59 17.35
CA GLY A 241 37.82 -26.80 17.91
C GLY A 241 38.45 -27.71 16.83
N LEU A 242 37.83 -27.84 15.67
CA LEU A 242 38.42 -28.58 14.53
C LEU A 242 39.66 -27.86 13.98
N LYS A 243 39.68 -26.52 13.92
CA LYS A 243 40.87 -25.75 13.51
C LYS A 243 42.03 -26.00 14.47
N GLU A 244 41.79 -25.97 15.78
CA GLU A 244 42.79 -26.30 16.78
C GLU A 244 43.33 -27.73 16.57
N HIS A 245 42.44 -28.70 16.33
CA HIS A 245 42.85 -30.08 16.07
C HIS A 245 43.68 -30.23 14.77
N ILE A 246 43.31 -29.51 13.71
CA ILE A 246 44.08 -29.46 12.46
C ILE A 246 45.46 -28.86 12.71
N GLN A 247 45.56 -27.78 13.51
CA GLN A 247 46.83 -27.17 13.87
C GLN A 247 47.73 -28.15 14.64
N GLU A 248 47.20 -28.87 15.63
CA GLU A 248 47.94 -29.92 16.35
C GLU A 248 48.41 -31.04 15.41
N LEU A 249 47.57 -31.46 14.46
CA LEU A 249 47.94 -32.48 13.47
C LEU A 249 49.04 -31.97 12.53
N SER A 250 48.97 -30.72 12.08
CA SER A 250 50.01 -30.07 11.29
C SER A 250 51.36 -30.08 12.03
N GLU A 251 51.38 -29.68 13.31
CA GLU A 251 52.60 -29.72 14.12
C GLU A 251 53.16 -31.15 14.29
N LYS A 252 52.28 -32.15 14.42
CA LYS A 252 52.70 -33.57 14.45
C LYS A 252 53.29 -34.03 13.11
N VAL A 253 52.72 -33.59 12.00
CA VAL A 253 53.24 -33.85 10.64
C VAL A 253 54.60 -33.20 10.48
N ASP A 254 54.78 -31.94 10.89
CA ASP A 254 56.05 -31.24 10.81
C ASP A 254 57.14 -31.96 11.62
N LYS A 255 56.84 -32.37 12.86
CA LYS A 255 57.77 -33.19 13.67
C LYS A 255 58.12 -34.53 13.01
N LYS A 256 57.17 -35.18 12.35
CA LYS A 256 57.43 -36.42 11.60
C LYS A 256 58.27 -36.15 10.35
N ASN A 257 58.06 -35.04 9.66
CA ASN A 257 58.86 -34.63 8.51
C ASN A 257 60.30 -34.34 8.94
N GLU A 258 60.52 -33.61 10.04
CA GLU A 258 61.86 -33.42 10.61
C GLU A 258 62.53 -34.77 10.95
N LYS A 259 61.80 -35.69 11.59
CA LYS A 259 62.31 -37.03 11.87
C LYS A 259 62.64 -37.81 10.59
N THR A 260 61.84 -37.66 9.54
CA THR A 260 62.05 -38.29 8.23
C THR A 260 63.29 -37.72 7.55
N GLN A 261 63.48 -36.40 7.61
CA GLN A 261 64.67 -35.73 7.10
C GLN A 261 65.93 -36.21 7.83
N ASN A 262 65.90 -36.29 9.16
CA ASN A 262 67.02 -36.81 9.95
C ASN A 262 67.37 -38.27 9.58
N LEU A 263 66.34 -39.12 9.40
CA LEU A 263 66.54 -40.50 8.95
C LEU A 263 67.09 -40.56 7.51
N GLN A 264 66.66 -39.66 6.63
CA GLN A 264 67.17 -39.55 5.27
C GLN A 264 68.64 -39.14 5.26
N ASP A 265 69.04 -38.20 6.12
CA ASP A 265 70.42 -37.79 6.30
C ASP A 265 71.28 -38.94 6.86
N GLU A 266 70.75 -39.73 7.80
CA GLU A 266 71.40 -40.93 8.32
C GLU A 266 71.57 -42.01 7.24
N ILE A 267 70.55 -42.23 6.39
CA ILE A 267 70.63 -43.11 5.22
C ILE A 267 71.72 -42.62 4.25
N ASN A 268 71.80 -41.32 3.99
CA ASN A 268 72.82 -40.75 3.11
C ASN A 268 74.23 -40.99 3.68
N GLN A 269 74.45 -40.77 4.97
CA GLN A 269 75.72 -41.07 5.65
C GLN A 269 76.09 -42.56 5.60
N LEU A 270 75.11 -43.44 5.80
CA LEU A 270 75.32 -44.90 5.68
C LEU A 270 75.62 -45.32 4.24
N THR A 271 74.99 -44.66 3.26
CA THR A 271 75.26 -44.87 1.83
C THR A 271 76.68 -44.46 1.48
N GLU A 272 77.16 -43.31 1.94
CA GLU A 272 78.56 -42.90 1.79
C GLU A 272 79.53 -43.90 2.43
N LYS A 273 79.25 -44.36 3.66
CA LYS A 273 80.07 -45.41 4.31
C LYS A 273 80.10 -46.71 3.52
N LYS A 274 79.00 -47.10 2.87
CA LYS A 274 78.94 -48.28 1.99
C LYS A 274 79.82 -48.09 0.75
N THR A 275 79.72 -46.95 0.07
CA THR A 275 80.55 -46.63 -1.11
C THR A 275 82.04 -46.59 -0.76
N GLN A 276 82.37 -46.12 0.44
CA GLN A 276 83.75 -46.09 0.94
C GLN A 276 84.28 -47.51 1.25
N LYS A 277 83.42 -48.42 1.72
CA LYS A 277 83.75 -49.84 1.89
C LYS A 277 83.97 -50.56 0.56
N GLU A 278 83.12 -50.32 -0.44
CA GLU A 278 83.26 -50.90 -1.79
C GLU A 278 84.55 -50.41 -2.49
N THR A 279 84.91 -49.14 -2.31
CA THR A 279 86.21 -48.61 -2.78
C THR A 279 87.40 -49.29 -2.10
N ASN A 280 87.32 -49.56 -0.78
CA ASN A 280 88.35 -50.29 -0.04
C ASN A 280 88.46 -51.77 -0.46
N GLU A 281 87.36 -52.43 -0.78
CA GLU A 281 87.36 -53.81 -1.29
C GLU A 281 88.00 -53.90 -2.69
N SER A 282 87.76 -52.91 -3.56
CA SER A 282 88.45 -52.78 -4.86
C SER A 282 89.96 -52.57 -4.70
N LEU A 283 90.38 -51.67 -3.80
CA LEU A 283 91.79 -51.41 -3.51
C LEU A 283 92.52 -52.64 -2.94
N ASN A 284 91.86 -53.42 -2.09
CA ASN A 284 92.40 -54.67 -1.55
C ASN A 284 92.52 -55.78 -2.61
N SER A 285 91.60 -55.82 -3.56
CA SER A 285 91.65 -56.74 -4.71
C SER A 285 92.85 -56.42 -5.61
N GLN A 286 93.10 -55.12 -5.84
CA GLN A 286 94.23 -54.64 -6.62
C GLN A 286 95.58 -54.94 -5.95
N LYS A 287 95.70 -54.69 -4.64
CA LYS A 287 96.90 -55.04 -3.84
C LYS A 287 97.15 -56.55 -3.78
N ARG A 288 96.11 -57.40 -3.76
CA ARG A 288 96.27 -58.86 -3.85
C ARG A 288 96.84 -59.30 -5.19
N ASN A 289 96.41 -58.69 -6.29
CA ASN A 289 96.92 -59.03 -7.61
C ASN A 289 98.40 -58.61 -7.77
N GLU A 290 98.78 -57.41 -7.28
CA GLU A 290 100.19 -57.00 -7.24
C GLU A 290 101.05 -57.95 -6.38
N TYR A 291 100.55 -58.38 -5.21
CA TYR A 291 101.26 -59.33 -4.36
C TYR A 291 101.48 -60.69 -5.06
N GLN A 292 100.49 -61.19 -5.82
CA GLN A 292 100.66 -62.46 -6.55
C GLN A 292 101.66 -62.33 -7.72
N GLN A 293 101.63 -61.22 -8.45
CA GLN A 293 102.60 -60.95 -9.53
C GLN A 293 104.03 -60.83 -8.99
N LEU A 294 104.23 -60.12 -7.88
CA LEU A 294 105.52 -60.03 -7.19
C LEU A 294 105.99 -61.39 -6.66
N LYS A 295 105.07 -62.21 -6.13
CA LYS A 295 105.38 -63.55 -5.61
C LYS A 295 105.85 -64.51 -6.72
N GLU A 296 105.27 -64.42 -7.91
CA GLU A 296 105.71 -65.20 -9.09
C GLU A 296 107.05 -64.71 -9.63
N GLN A 297 107.29 -63.39 -9.66
CA GLN A 297 108.58 -62.83 -10.04
C GLN A 297 109.71 -63.24 -9.09
N VAL A 298 109.46 -63.23 -7.78
CA VAL A 298 110.42 -63.70 -6.76
C VAL A 298 110.69 -65.19 -6.94
N LYS A 299 109.69 -66.01 -7.26
CA LYS A 299 109.88 -67.45 -7.52
C LYS A 299 110.75 -67.68 -8.77
N SER A 300 110.48 -66.96 -9.86
CA SER A 300 111.29 -67.03 -11.09
C SER A 300 112.74 -66.60 -10.87
N LEU A 301 112.97 -65.53 -10.09
CA LEU A 301 114.32 -65.08 -9.76
C LEU A 301 115.05 -66.07 -8.85
N LYS A 302 114.33 -66.72 -7.93
CA LYS A 302 114.88 -67.75 -7.04
C LYS A 302 115.34 -68.99 -7.80
N ASP A 303 114.59 -69.40 -8.83
CA ASP A 303 114.95 -70.52 -9.70
C ASP A 303 116.15 -70.17 -10.62
N GLN A 304 116.25 -68.92 -11.08
CA GLN A 304 117.42 -68.43 -11.83
C GLN A 304 118.69 -68.37 -10.97
N ILE A 305 118.60 -67.97 -9.70
CA ILE A 305 119.72 -67.97 -8.75
C ILE A 305 120.20 -69.40 -8.45
N HIS A 306 119.30 -70.38 -8.32
CA HIS A 306 119.68 -71.79 -8.16
C HIS A 306 120.46 -72.33 -9.38
N LYS A 307 120.04 -71.94 -10.61
CA LYS A 307 120.74 -72.32 -11.84
C LYS A 307 122.15 -71.72 -11.95
N ILE A 308 122.35 -70.51 -11.43
CA ILE A 308 123.66 -69.83 -11.39
C ILE A 308 124.58 -70.51 -10.37
N HIS A 309 124.06 -70.89 -9.19
CA HIS A 309 124.86 -71.56 -8.16
C HIS A 309 125.34 -72.96 -8.59
N GLU A 310 124.50 -73.73 -9.31
CA GLU A 310 124.92 -75.02 -9.90
C GLU A 310 126.03 -74.85 -10.97
N LEU A 311 126.00 -73.76 -11.73
CA LEU A 311 127.04 -73.44 -12.72
C LEU A 311 128.33 -72.95 -12.05
N GLU A 312 128.25 -72.22 -10.94
CA GLU A 312 129.40 -71.77 -10.15
C GLU A 312 130.13 -72.95 -9.49
N GLU A 313 129.41 -73.91 -8.90
CA GLU A 313 130.00 -75.13 -8.32
C GLU A 313 130.66 -76.02 -9.38
N ALA A 314 130.07 -76.12 -10.57
CA ALA A 314 130.66 -76.87 -11.69
C ALA A 314 131.96 -76.21 -12.20
N ASN A 315 132.00 -74.87 -12.24
CA ASN A 315 133.16 -74.11 -12.70
C ASN A 315 134.32 -74.13 -11.67
N GLU A 316 134.00 -74.14 -10.36
CA GLU A 316 134.99 -74.25 -9.30
C GLU A 316 135.65 -75.64 -9.25
N LYS A 317 134.90 -76.71 -9.53
CA LYS A 317 135.45 -78.07 -9.70
C LYS A 317 136.38 -78.19 -10.92
N LEU A 318 135.98 -77.63 -12.07
CA LEU A 318 136.78 -77.61 -13.29
C LEU A 318 138.10 -76.83 -13.11
N THR A 319 138.06 -75.74 -12.34
CA THR A 319 139.24 -74.91 -12.04
C THR A 319 140.22 -75.65 -11.12
N LYS A 320 139.72 -76.36 -10.10
CA LYS A 320 140.55 -77.20 -9.22
C LYS A 320 141.16 -78.41 -9.95
N GLU A 321 140.45 -79.03 -10.90
CA GLU A 321 141.03 -80.08 -11.75
C GLU A 321 142.09 -79.55 -12.72
N LYS A 322 141.85 -78.38 -13.33
CA LYS A 322 142.83 -77.73 -14.21
C LYS A 322 144.14 -77.42 -13.48
N GLN A 323 144.06 -76.85 -12.27
CA GLN A 323 145.24 -76.51 -11.48
C GLN A 323 146.01 -77.77 -11.01
N LYS A 324 145.30 -78.82 -10.60
CA LYS A 324 145.90 -80.11 -10.21
C LYS A 324 146.56 -80.86 -11.38
N THR A 325 146.06 -80.66 -12.60
CA THR A 325 146.64 -81.22 -13.83
C THR A 325 147.87 -80.41 -14.25
N GLN A 326 147.87 -79.10 -14.03
CA GLN A 326 148.97 -78.19 -14.38
C GLN A 326 150.15 -78.32 -13.40
N GLU A 327 149.90 -78.51 -12.10
CA GLU A 327 150.93 -78.83 -11.10
C GLU A 327 151.61 -80.19 -11.35
N LYS A 328 150.82 -81.22 -11.71
CA LYS A 328 151.36 -82.52 -12.12
C LYS A 328 152.17 -82.44 -13.41
N LEU A 329 151.80 -81.58 -14.35
CA LEU A 329 152.55 -81.35 -15.59
C LEU A 329 153.89 -80.68 -15.29
N SER A 330 153.93 -79.68 -14.39
CA SER A 330 155.18 -79.04 -13.95
C SER A 330 156.11 -79.99 -13.18
N GLU A 331 155.59 -80.89 -12.33
CA GLU A 331 156.41 -81.91 -11.65
C GLU A 331 156.99 -82.95 -12.61
N VAL A 332 156.25 -83.32 -13.67
CA VAL A 332 156.75 -84.22 -14.71
C VAL A 332 157.79 -83.52 -15.57
N GLN A 333 157.59 -82.25 -15.91
CA GLN A 333 158.55 -81.43 -16.64
C GLN A 333 159.88 -81.30 -15.86
N GLU A 334 159.82 -81.01 -14.56
CA GLU A 334 161.01 -80.86 -13.72
C GLU A 334 161.75 -82.19 -13.49
N LYS A 335 161.00 -83.31 -13.42
CA LYS A 335 161.59 -84.67 -13.39
C LYS A 335 162.21 -85.05 -14.73
N PHE A 336 161.64 -84.59 -15.85
CA PHE A 336 162.18 -84.80 -17.19
C PHE A 336 163.48 -84.01 -17.36
N ASP A 337 163.52 -82.74 -16.97
CA ASP A 337 164.71 -81.89 -17.08
C ASP A 337 165.87 -82.38 -16.19
N LYS A 338 165.57 -82.81 -14.95
CA LYS A 338 166.57 -83.45 -14.06
C LYS A 338 167.08 -84.79 -14.61
N LYS A 339 166.29 -85.50 -15.42
CA LYS A 339 166.70 -86.76 -16.06
C LYS A 339 167.51 -86.50 -17.34
N THR A 340 167.17 -85.48 -18.10
CA THR A 340 167.92 -85.00 -19.27
C THR A 340 169.30 -84.46 -18.88
N GLN A 341 169.43 -83.69 -17.79
CA GLN A 341 170.73 -83.27 -17.26
C GLN A 341 171.59 -84.44 -16.74
N LYS A 342 170.97 -85.45 -16.13
CA LYS A 342 171.68 -86.67 -15.68
C LYS A 342 172.11 -87.59 -16.83
N LEU A 343 171.40 -87.56 -17.95
CA LEU A 343 171.79 -88.28 -19.16
C LEU A 343 172.92 -87.56 -19.88
N SER A 344 172.83 -86.23 -20.03
CA SER A 344 173.87 -85.41 -20.66
C SER A 344 175.21 -85.49 -19.91
N SER A 345 175.19 -85.48 -18.57
CA SER A 345 176.41 -85.67 -17.75
C SER A 345 176.95 -87.11 -17.72
N LYS A 346 176.13 -88.12 -18.05
CA LYS A 346 176.60 -89.50 -18.24
C LYS A 346 177.13 -89.75 -19.64
N GLU A 347 176.55 -89.11 -20.64
CA GLU A 347 176.96 -89.15 -22.04
C GLU A 347 178.31 -88.44 -22.23
N GLU A 348 178.49 -87.27 -21.61
CA GLU A 348 179.77 -86.55 -21.62
C GLU A 348 180.90 -87.31 -20.90
N LYS A 349 180.55 -88.04 -19.82
CA LYS A 349 181.50 -88.91 -19.11
C LYS A 349 181.86 -90.16 -19.90
N ALA A 350 180.87 -90.80 -20.53
CA ALA A 350 181.10 -91.95 -21.42
C ALA A 350 181.90 -91.56 -22.68
N GLN A 351 181.72 -90.35 -23.19
CA GLN A 351 182.46 -89.84 -24.35
C GLN A 351 183.93 -89.52 -24.02
N ASN A 352 184.20 -89.00 -22.81
CA ASN A 352 185.57 -88.81 -22.34
C ASN A 352 186.27 -90.14 -22.04
N ASP A 353 185.59 -91.07 -21.38
CA ASP A 353 186.13 -92.41 -21.13
C ASP A 353 186.40 -93.14 -22.46
N LEU A 354 185.57 -92.95 -23.48
CA LEU A 354 185.78 -93.48 -24.84
C LEU A 354 187.02 -92.86 -25.51
N ASN A 355 187.23 -91.55 -25.38
CA ASN A 355 188.39 -90.87 -25.95
C ASN A 355 189.71 -91.26 -25.26
N GLU A 356 189.70 -91.45 -23.94
CA GLU A 356 190.86 -91.95 -23.19
C GLU A 356 191.19 -93.39 -23.59
N THR A 357 190.18 -94.26 -23.69
CA THR A 357 190.38 -95.66 -24.13
C THR A 357 190.89 -95.71 -25.58
N GLN A 358 190.45 -94.81 -26.46
CA GLN A 358 190.92 -94.73 -27.85
C GLN A 358 192.37 -94.22 -27.95
N GLN A 359 192.79 -93.31 -27.06
CA GLN A 359 194.18 -92.88 -26.95
C GLN A 359 195.09 -93.99 -26.40
N GLU A 360 194.63 -94.73 -25.39
CA GLU A 360 195.36 -95.88 -24.84
C GLU A 360 195.49 -97.00 -25.89
N LEU A 361 194.44 -97.27 -26.67
CA LEU A 361 194.49 -98.26 -27.75
C LEU A 361 195.50 -97.89 -28.84
N ASN A 362 195.56 -96.61 -29.23
CA ASN A 362 196.52 -96.14 -30.23
C ASN A 362 197.97 -96.16 -29.71
N GLN A 363 198.19 -95.89 -28.42
CA GLN A 363 199.50 -96.06 -27.78
C GLN A 363 199.92 -97.53 -27.71
N LEU A 364 198.99 -98.43 -27.41
CA LEU A 364 199.23 -99.88 -27.45
C LEU A 364 199.51 -100.39 -28.86
N GLU A 365 198.84 -99.88 -29.89
CA GLU A 365 199.10 -100.23 -31.29
C GLU A 365 200.50 -99.75 -31.72
N THR A 366 200.96 -98.61 -31.20
CA THR A 366 202.31 -98.08 -31.44
C THR A 366 203.37 -98.93 -30.72
N GLN A 367 203.16 -99.26 -29.44
CA GLN A 367 204.04 -100.13 -28.67
C GLN A 367 204.12 -101.55 -29.23
N LYS A 368 203.02 -102.07 -29.80
CA LYS A 368 202.99 -103.35 -30.51
C LYS A 368 203.87 -103.33 -31.75
N GLN A 369 203.94 -102.21 -32.46
CA GLN A 369 204.73 -102.08 -33.67
C GLN A 369 206.22 -101.89 -33.39
N GLU A 370 206.55 -101.18 -32.32
CA GLU A 370 207.91 -101.12 -31.77
C GLU A 370 208.38 -102.48 -31.22
N ALA A 371 207.47 -103.27 -30.63
CA ALA A 371 207.77 -104.65 -30.23
C ALA A 371 208.01 -105.56 -31.46
N LEU A 372 207.39 -105.27 -32.60
CA LEU A 372 207.64 -105.96 -33.87
C LEU A 372 209.02 -105.61 -34.44
N GLU A 373 209.43 -104.34 -34.32
CA GLU A 373 210.78 -103.88 -34.64
C GLU A 373 211.85 -104.56 -33.76
N LEU A 374 211.58 -104.75 -32.47
CA LEU A 374 212.46 -105.49 -31.57
C LEU A 374 212.52 -106.99 -31.88
N LYS A 375 211.39 -107.60 -32.25
CA LYS A 375 211.35 -109.02 -32.63
C LYS A 375 212.13 -109.28 -33.92
N GLN A 376 211.99 -108.43 -34.94
CA GLN A 376 212.73 -108.60 -36.20
C GLN A 376 214.23 -108.32 -36.05
N GLN A 377 214.61 -107.40 -35.16
CA GLN A 377 216.03 -107.21 -34.80
C GLN A 377 216.60 -108.40 -34.03
N LEU A 378 215.79 -109.04 -33.17
CA LEU A 378 216.19 -110.26 -32.45
C LEU A 378 216.30 -111.48 -33.38
N GLU A 379 215.39 -111.66 -34.34
CA GLU A 379 215.45 -112.79 -35.27
C GLU A 379 216.61 -112.70 -36.26
N SER A 380 217.03 -111.50 -36.67
CA SER A 380 218.21 -111.38 -37.54
C SER A 380 219.53 -111.54 -36.78
N LYS A 381 219.60 -111.04 -35.54
CA LYS A 381 220.72 -111.37 -34.64
C LYS A 381 220.80 -112.87 -34.33
N LEU A 382 219.66 -113.58 -34.30
CA LEU A 382 219.66 -115.02 -34.04
C LEU A 382 220.29 -115.84 -35.18
N ASN A 383 220.20 -115.38 -36.43
CA ASN A 383 220.82 -116.09 -37.55
C ASN A 383 222.30 -115.76 -37.75
N GLN A 384 222.85 -114.81 -37.00
CA GLN A 384 224.30 -114.63 -36.90
C GLN A 384 224.98 -115.63 -35.94
N LEU A 385 224.25 -116.49 -35.22
CA LEU A 385 224.83 -117.32 -34.14
C LEU A 385 224.81 -118.85 -34.35
N LYS A 386 224.29 -119.40 -35.46
CA LYS A 386 224.09 -120.87 -35.56
C LYS A 386 225.00 -121.73 -36.45
N GLN A 387 225.96 -121.23 -37.23
CA GLN A 387 227.09 -122.01 -37.82
C GLN A 387 227.96 -121.08 -38.64
#